data_AF-A0A832SM13-F1
#
_entry.id   AF-A0A832SM13-F1
#
_cell.length_a   1.000
_cell.length_b   1.000
_cell.length_c   1.000
_cell.angle_alpha   90.00
_cell.angle_beta   90.00
_cell.angle_gamma   90.00
#
_symmetry.space_group_name_H-M   'P 1'
#
loop_
_entity.id
_entity.type
_entity.pdbx_description
1 polymer ?
#
loop_
_entity_poly.entity_id
_entity_poly.type
_entity_poly.pdbx_seq_one_letter_code
_entity_poly.pdbx_strand_id
1 'polypeptide(L)'
;MKKFLPLLLSFIILGTAVPTLAQVQNTLILVSDNEADLALAQKVGELLNAEVVVTPWGVYNESISVEIIEKNPSLVLIIGGPKAVSPQYEVDLQSVGIPYVRRWGATRVETATSVINFIRKDYPHLFKGVKLVVVYGWDLAGLSKLRELMRENNVIPVYISNNSTNVPVNWSGKLIVIETPFSKNIIRRLHLYGPIIVKANVTREVAEEAIEKAERAIKRAEVISRLSGLSLGLESAYKFLGIAKEAYSQGDYLKAYNFANLARAKAERIIATGIFAKPRVKMPPKLELQIQIKFLKLLTMRLEAQGVDVRGVKELIAKAEDALNQGNISLAIKYVNEARELLRYIHRGREGWKGKKRGSKRVGS
;
A
#
# COMPACT_ATOMS: atom_id res chain seq x y z
N MET A 1 20.50 41.10 32.97
CA MET A 1 19.24 40.59 33.55
C MET A 1 18.38 40.01 32.42
N LYS A 2 18.03 38.72 32.54
CA LYS A 2 16.85 37.98 32.02
C LYS A 2 16.53 38.15 30.51
N LYS A 3 17.05 37.28 29.61
CA LYS A 3 16.47 36.00 29.12
C LYS A 3 15.01 36.12 28.69
N PHE A 4 14.70 35.87 27.40
CA PHE A 4 13.58 35.01 26.98
C PHE A 4 13.73 34.58 25.50
N LEU A 5 14.07 33.30 25.35
CA LEU A 5 13.86 32.38 24.22
C LEU A 5 13.31 31.10 24.91
N PRO A 6 12.51 30.19 24.31
CA PRO A 6 11.63 30.20 23.12
C PRO A 6 10.19 29.73 23.47
N LEU A 7 9.25 29.70 22.50
CA LEU A 7 8.22 28.64 22.47
C LEU A 7 7.96 28.15 21.04
N LEU A 8 8.80 27.21 20.64
CA LEU A 8 8.67 26.37 19.45
C LEU A 8 8.46 24.96 20.01
N LEU A 9 7.22 24.60 20.36
CA LEU A 9 6.90 23.28 20.90
C LEU A 9 5.44 22.89 20.65
N SER A 10 5.21 22.25 19.51
CA SER A 10 4.21 21.18 19.38
C SER A 10 4.72 20.11 18.41
N PHE A 11 5.99 19.72 18.60
CA PHE A 11 6.45 18.37 18.27
C PHE A 11 6.04 17.48 19.44
N ILE A 12 4.94 16.74 19.32
CA ILE A 12 4.84 15.46 20.02
C ILE A 12 5.26 14.40 19.00
N ILE A 13 6.55 14.11 19.08
CA ILE A 13 7.09 12.79 18.80
C ILE A 13 6.26 11.82 19.64
N LEU A 14 5.33 11.05 19.02
CA LEU A 14 4.93 9.81 19.66
C LEU A 14 6.12 8.88 19.53
N GLY A 15 6.89 8.82 20.62
CA GLY A 15 7.99 7.92 20.79
C GLY A 15 7.57 6.48 20.57
N THR A 16 8.59 5.69 20.29
CA THR A 16 8.62 4.24 20.12
C THR A 16 8.10 3.50 21.37
N ALA A 17 6.81 3.60 21.66
CA ALA A 17 6.13 2.54 22.38
C ALA A 17 5.84 1.46 21.34
N VAL A 18 6.74 0.48 21.24
CA VAL A 18 6.39 -0.79 20.60
C VAL A 18 5.20 -1.32 21.40
N PRO A 19 4.00 -1.44 20.82
CA PRO A 19 2.90 -2.06 21.54
C PRO A 19 3.36 -3.48 21.90
N THR A 20 3.35 -3.79 23.19
CA THR A 20 3.58 -5.15 23.66
C THR A 20 2.50 -6.07 23.06
N LEU A 21 2.81 -7.35 22.86
CA LEU A 21 1.95 -8.36 22.23
C LEU A 21 0.48 -8.37 22.71
N ALA A 22 0.20 -7.84 23.90
CA ALA A 22 -1.15 -7.72 24.45
C ALA A 22 -1.99 -6.57 23.86
N GLN A 23 -1.38 -5.57 23.21
CA GLN A 23 -2.04 -4.35 22.75
C GLN A 23 -2.25 -4.28 21.23
N VAL A 24 -1.72 -5.26 20.48
CA VAL A 24 -1.88 -5.36 19.02
C VAL A 24 -3.09 -6.23 18.67
N GLN A 25 -4.26 -5.94 19.24
CA GLN A 25 -5.51 -6.49 18.70
C GLN A 25 -5.92 -5.64 17.48
N ASN A 26 -6.08 -6.27 16.32
CA ASN A 26 -6.55 -5.63 15.06
C ASN A 26 -5.51 -4.76 14.31
N THR A 27 -4.35 -5.33 13.95
CA THR A 27 -3.46 -4.70 12.94
C THR A 27 -4.02 -4.91 11.54
N LEU A 28 -3.97 -3.85 10.74
CA LEU A 28 -4.32 -3.88 9.32
C LEU A 28 -3.09 -3.53 8.49
N ILE A 29 -2.86 -4.25 7.40
CA ILE A 29 -1.78 -3.99 6.46
C ILE A 29 -2.35 -3.28 5.24
N LEU A 30 -1.86 -2.08 4.95
CA LEU A 30 -2.15 -1.37 3.69
C LEU A 30 -0.98 -1.55 2.73
N VAL A 31 -1.27 -2.10 1.56
CA VAL A 31 -0.27 -2.33 0.50
C VAL A 31 -0.84 -1.98 -0.87
N SER A 32 0.02 -1.65 -1.82
CA SER A 32 -0.42 -1.51 -3.20
C SER A 32 -0.63 -2.86 -3.89
N ASP A 33 -1.36 -2.89 -4.99
CA ASP A 33 -1.48 -4.06 -5.85
C ASP A 33 -0.21 -4.38 -6.69
N ASN A 34 0.94 -3.78 -6.33
CA ASN A 34 2.23 -4.20 -6.83
C ASN A 34 2.51 -5.65 -6.44
N GLU A 35 2.97 -6.46 -7.37
CA GLU A 35 3.01 -7.92 -7.22
C GLU A 35 3.95 -8.40 -6.11
N ALA A 36 5.10 -7.75 -5.98
CA ALA A 36 6.12 -8.13 -5.02
C ALA A 36 5.68 -7.68 -3.62
N ASP A 37 5.34 -6.40 -3.46
CA ASP A 37 4.93 -5.87 -2.17
C ASP A 37 3.64 -6.55 -1.66
N LEU A 38 2.67 -6.83 -2.54
CA LEU A 38 1.44 -7.54 -2.20
C LEU A 38 1.71 -8.98 -1.76
N ALA A 39 2.53 -9.74 -2.49
CA ALA A 39 2.86 -11.11 -2.10
C ALA A 39 3.53 -11.14 -0.71
N LEU A 40 4.48 -10.24 -0.48
CA LEU A 40 5.07 -10.11 0.85
C LEU A 40 4.04 -9.73 1.91
N ALA A 41 3.20 -8.73 1.65
CA ALA A 41 2.18 -8.25 2.58
C ALA A 41 1.16 -9.34 2.94
N GLN A 42 0.73 -10.16 1.97
CA GLN A 42 -0.12 -11.32 2.20
C GLN A 42 0.55 -12.30 3.15
N LYS A 43 1.82 -12.64 2.91
CA LYS A 43 2.53 -13.56 3.82
C LYS A 43 2.68 -13.00 5.21
N VAL A 44 3.02 -11.72 5.31
CA VAL A 44 3.16 -11.03 6.59
C VAL A 44 1.82 -10.94 7.31
N GLY A 45 0.73 -10.71 6.58
CA GLY A 45 -0.64 -10.74 7.10
C GLY A 45 -0.97 -12.08 7.72
N GLU A 46 -0.67 -13.19 7.05
CA GLU A 46 -0.83 -14.53 7.61
C GLU A 46 -0.02 -14.73 8.91
N LEU A 47 1.26 -14.31 8.91
CA LEU A 47 2.13 -14.48 10.08
C LEU A 47 1.68 -13.65 11.29
N LEU A 48 1.17 -12.44 11.05
CA LEU A 48 0.70 -11.53 12.09
C LEU A 48 -0.79 -11.71 12.43
N ASN A 49 -1.51 -12.58 11.70
CA ASN A 49 -2.97 -12.65 11.71
C ASN A 49 -3.60 -11.25 11.48
N ALA A 50 -3.06 -10.51 10.51
CA ALA A 50 -3.47 -9.17 10.15
C ALA A 50 -4.22 -9.17 8.82
N GLU A 51 -5.30 -8.40 8.72
CA GLU A 51 -6.03 -8.21 7.47
C GLU A 51 -5.20 -7.37 6.49
N VAL A 52 -5.21 -7.73 5.20
CA VAL A 52 -4.51 -7.01 4.14
C VAL A 52 -5.51 -6.25 3.27
N VAL A 53 -5.41 -4.93 3.26
CA VAL A 53 -6.17 -4.04 2.36
C VAL A 53 -5.27 -3.58 1.23
N VAL A 54 -5.80 -3.65 0.00
CA VAL A 54 -5.05 -3.38 -1.22
C VAL A 54 -5.51 -2.08 -1.88
N THR A 55 -4.57 -1.17 -2.15
CA THR A 55 -4.80 0.04 -2.94
C THR A 55 -4.24 -0.10 -4.36
N PRO A 56 -4.81 0.60 -5.37
CA PRO A 56 -4.14 0.79 -6.64
C PRO A 56 -2.74 1.39 -6.47
N TRP A 57 -1.76 0.84 -7.19
CA TRP A 57 -0.39 1.35 -7.19
C TRP A 57 -0.30 2.79 -7.71
N GLY A 58 0.32 3.66 -6.91
CA GLY A 58 0.65 5.04 -7.27
C GLY A 58 -0.54 5.98 -7.44
N VAL A 59 -1.76 5.54 -7.12
CA VAL A 59 -2.99 6.33 -7.20
C VAL A 59 -3.70 6.29 -5.86
N TYR A 60 -4.17 7.44 -5.40
CA TYR A 60 -4.97 7.54 -4.18
C TYR A 60 -6.46 7.26 -4.46
N ASN A 61 -7.11 6.52 -3.56
CA ASN A 61 -8.53 6.21 -3.60
C ASN A 61 -9.13 6.40 -2.20
N GLU A 62 -9.97 7.43 -2.04
CA GLU A 62 -10.59 7.79 -0.76
C GLU A 62 -11.39 6.63 -0.14
N SER A 63 -12.00 5.78 -0.98
CA SER A 63 -12.85 4.68 -0.53
C SER A 63 -12.07 3.64 0.29
N ILE A 64 -10.77 3.48 0.00
CA ILE A 64 -9.89 2.57 0.73
C ILE A 64 -9.59 3.14 2.13
N SER A 65 -9.37 4.45 2.26
CA SER A 65 -9.23 5.09 3.58
C SER A 65 -10.48 4.87 4.42
N VAL A 66 -11.66 5.04 3.82
CA VAL A 66 -12.94 4.83 4.51
C VAL A 66 -13.09 3.38 4.98
N GLU A 67 -12.80 2.40 4.11
CA GLU A 67 -12.80 0.98 4.46
C GLU A 67 -11.88 0.68 5.66
N ILE A 68 -10.66 1.20 5.65
CA ILE A 68 -9.70 1.02 6.74
C ILE A 68 -10.24 1.61 8.05
N ILE A 69 -10.83 2.81 8.00
CA ILE A 69 -11.36 3.49 9.20
C ILE A 69 -12.56 2.74 9.76
N GLU A 70 -13.43 2.19 8.92
CA GLU A 70 -14.58 1.37 9.33
C GLU A 70 -14.16 0.11 10.09
N LYS A 71 -13.03 -0.50 9.70
CA LYS A 71 -12.45 -1.67 10.38
C LYS A 71 -11.89 -1.34 11.77
N ASN A 72 -11.73 -0.05 12.09
CA ASN A 72 -11.24 0.46 13.39
C ASN A 72 -9.97 -0.27 13.87
N PRO A 73 -8.89 -0.29 13.06
CA PRO A 73 -7.64 -0.94 13.42
C PRO A 73 -6.96 -0.21 14.57
N SER A 74 -6.26 -0.96 15.42
CA SER A 74 -5.41 -0.36 16.46
C SER A 74 -4.09 0.16 15.90
N LEU A 75 -3.69 -0.33 14.71
CA LEU A 75 -2.50 0.08 13.97
C LEU A 75 -2.66 -0.25 12.49
N VAL A 76 -2.22 0.67 11.63
CA VAL A 76 -2.06 0.40 10.19
C VAL A 76 -0.57 0.25 9.84
N LEU A 77 -0.16 -0.93 9.37
CA LEU A 77 1.16 -1.16 8.78
C LEU A 77 1.10 -0.88 7.27
N ILE A 78 1.72 0.19 6.81
CA ILE A 78 1.81 0.53 5.39
C ILE A 78 3.07 -0.12 4.80
N ILE A 79 2.91 -1.01 3.83
CA ILE A 79 4.01 -1.65 3.09
C ILE A 79 4.13 -1.02 1.70
N GLY A 80 5.32 -0.51 1.40
CA GLY A 80 5.63 0.13 0.12
C GLY A 80 5.88 1.62 0.24
N GLY A 81 6.72 2.14 -0.65
CA GLY A 81 7.10 3.55 -0.64
C GLY A 81 6.00 4.48 -1.14
N PRO A 82 6.19 5.81 -1.06
CA PRO A 82 5.23 6.82 -1.54
C PRO A 82 4.80 6.69 -2.99
N LYS A 83 5.68 6.11 -3.84
CA LYS A 83 5.38 5.83 -5.25
C LYS A 83 4.36 4.69 -5.42
N ALA A 84 4.31 3.77 -4.46
CA ALA A 84 3.47 2.58 -4.50
C ALA A 84 2.16 2.80 -3.74
N VAL A 85 2.26 3.32 -2.51
CA VAL A 85 1.12 3.64 -1.66
C VAL A 85 1.16 5.13 -1.35
N SER A 86 0.16 5.86 -1.85
CA SER A 86 0.10 7.33 -1.74
C SER A 86 0.25 7.81 -0.28
N PRO A 87 1.01 8.90 -0.02
CA PRO A 87 1.06 9.53 1.29
C PRO A 87 -0.29 10.07 1.78
N GLN A 88 -1.26 10.27 0.88
CA GLN A 88 -2.57 10.79 1.26
C GLN A 88 -3.31 9.86 2.24
N TYR A 89 -3.09 8.55 2.16
CA TYR A 89 -3.61 7.59 3.14
C TYR A 89 -3.15 7.91 4.58
N GLU A 90 -1.91 8.38 4.74
CA GLU A 90 -1.38 8.78 6.06
C GLU A 90 -2.10 10.01 6.60
N VAL A 91 -2.36 10.99 5.74
CA VAL A 91 -3.10 12.21 6.11
C VAL A 91 -4.50 11.86 6.60
N ASP A 92 -5.18 10.92 5.93
CA ASP A 92 -6.52 10.49 6.32
C ASP A 92 -6.50 9.76 7.67
N LEU A 93 -5.58 8.82 7.88
CA LEU A 93 -5.41 8.09 9.14
C LEU A 93 -5.11 9.04 10.30
N GLN A 94 -4.18 10.00 10.10
CA GLN A 94 -3.88 11.04 11.08
C GLN A 94 -5.11 11.90 11.40
N SER A 95 -5.93 12.21 10.39
CA SER A 95 -7.10 13.07 10.59
C SER A 95 -8.10 12.48 11.57
N VAL A 96 -8.27 11.15 11.59
CA VAL A 96 -9.15 10.45 12.54
C VAL A 96 -8.41 9.89 13.76
N GLY A 97 -7.09 10.04 13.82
CA GLY A 97 -6.27 9.63 14.97
C GLY A 97 -5.89 8.15 14.99
N ILE A 98 -5.96 7.45 13.85
CA ILE A 98 -5.50 6.06 13.74
C ILE A 98 -3.95 6.06 13.60
N PRO A 99 -3.21 5.36 14.47
CA PRO A 99 -1.77 5.27 14.36
C PRO A 99 -1.37 4.39 13.17
N TYR A 100 -0.22 4.71 12.56
CA TYR A 100 0.32 3.95 11.45
C TYR A 100 1.84 3.90 11.47
N VAL A 101 2.41 2.88 10.83
CA VAL A 101 3.84 2.75 10.59
C VAL A 101 4.05 2.38 9.13
N ARG A 102 4.93 3.10 8.42
CA ARG A 102 5.32 2.75 7.04
C ARG A 102 6.66 2.01 7.02
N ARG A 103 6.71 0.86 6.32
CA ARG A 103 7.93 0.11 6.03
C ARG A 103 8.15 0.02 4.52
N TRP A 104 9.29 0.54 4.07
CA TRP A 104 9.63 0.63 2.66
C TRP A 104 11.13 0.86 2.44
N GLY A 105 11.56 0.71 1.20
CA GLY A 105 12.86 1.13 0.69
C GLY A 105 12.77 1.62 -0.76
N ALA A 106 13.87 2.06 -1.36
CA ALA A 106 13.87 2.65 -2.71
C ALA A 106 13.50 1.62 -3.79
N THR A 107 13.71 0.33 -3.49
CA THR A 107 13.42 -0.80 -4.36
C THR A 107 12.51 -1.83 -3.67
N ARG A 108 11.92 -2.74 -4.45
CA ARG A 108 11.18 -3.90 -3.90
C ARG A 108 12.06 -4.82 -3.05
N VAL A 109 13.36 -4.87 -3.34
CA VAL A 109 14.37 -5.60 -2.56
C VAL A 109 14.51 -4.98 -1.16
N GLU A 110 14.73 -3.67 -1.10
CA GLU A 110 14.88 -2.97 0.17
C GLU A 110 13.57 -2.95 0.97
N THR A 111 12.43 -2.80 0.30
CA THR A 111 11.11 -2.86 0.94
C THR A 111 10.91 -4.22 1.63
N ALA A 112 11.15 -5.32 0.92
CA ALA A 112 11.05 -6.65 1.51
C ALA A 112 12.02 -6.87 2.67
N THR A 113 13.26 -6.43 2.51
CA THR A 113 14.29 -6.52 3.56
C THR A 113 13.90 -5.72 4.80
N SER A 114 13.35 -4.51 4.62
CA SER A 114 12.88 -3.63 5.69
C SER A 114 11.74 -4.26 6.49
N VAL A 115 10.75 -4.81 5.79
CA VAL A 115 9.60 -5.49 6.42
C VAL A 115 10.03 -6.76 7.15
N ILE A 116 10.83 -7.63 6.51
CA ILE A 116 11.29 -8.88 7.12
C ILE A 116 12.13 -8.61 8.36
N ASN A 117 13.07 -7.66 8.30
CA ASN A 117 13.88 -7.30 9.46
C ASN A 117 13.06 -6.69 10.59
N PHE A 118 12.05 -5.87 10.26
CA PHE A 118 11.12 -5.31 11.24
C PHE A 118 10.39 -6.42 12.01
N ILE A 119 9.77 -7.37 11.30
CA ILE A 119 9.02 -8.46 11.94
C ILE A 119 9.97 -9.40 12.68
N ARG A 120 11.15 -9.71 12.12
CA ARG A 120 12.11 -10.62 12.75
C ARG A 120 12.67 -10.05 14.05
N LYS A 121 12.83 -8.73 14.14
CA LYS A 121 13.30 -8.04 15.35
C LYS A 121 12.28 -8.17 16.47
N ASP A 122 11.01 -7.91 16.17
CA ASP A 122 9.96 -7.78 17.20
C ASP A 122 9.24 -9.12 17.46
N TYR A 123 9.22 -10.03 16.48
CA TYR A 123 8.50 -11.31 16.48
C TYR A 123 9.31 -12.46 15.85
N PRO A 124 10.53 -12.77 16.34
CA PRO A 124 11.39 -13.79 15.74
C PRO A 124 10.75 -15.19 15.69
N HIS A 125 9.85 -15.51 16.62
CA HIS A 125 9.16 -16.80 16.69
C HIS A 125 8.25 -17.07 15.48
N LEU A 126 7.74 -16.02 14.81
CA LEU A 126 6.89 -16.17 13.61
C LEU A 126 7.64 -16.76 12.42
N PHE A 127 8.97 -16.71 12.44
CA PHE A 127 9.81 -17.29 11.40
C PHE A 127 10.17 -18.76 11.65
N LYS A 128 9.73 -19.35 12.77
CA LYS A 128 9.99 -20.77 13.06
C LYS A 128 9.31 -21.65 12.02
N GLY A 129 10.09 -22.46 11.30
CA GLY A 129 9.58 -23.35 10.26
C GLY A 129 9.17 -22.66 8.96
N VAL A 130 9.37 -21.35 8.84
CA VAL A 130 9.24 -20.63 7.57
C VAL A 130 10.43 -20.99 6.68
N LYS A 131 10.24 -21.12 5.38
CA LYS A 131 11.32 -21.24 4.38
C LYS A 131 11.45 -19.94 3.61
N LEU A 132 12.64 -19.62 3.13
CA LEU A 132 12.87 -18.40 2.35
C LEU A 132 12.91 -18.75 0.87
N VAL A 133 12.11 -18.04 0.07
CA VAL A 133 12.08 -18.17 -1.39
C VAL A 133 12.74 -16.96 -2.03
N VAL A 134 13.85 -17.17 -2.72
CA VAL A 134 14.57 -16.14 -3.47
C VAL A 134 14.00 -16.08 -4.89
N VAL A 135 13.59 -14.88 -5.32
CA VAL A 135 13.04 -14.67 -6.66
C VAL A 135 13.49 -13.32 -7.23
N TYR A 136 13.74 -13.26 -8.54
CA TYR A 136 14.01 -12.00 -9.20
C TYR A 136 12.78 -11.11 -9.15
N GLY A 137 12.91 -9.97 -8.47
CA GLY A 137 11.74 -9.24 -8.02
C GLY A 137 10.92 -8.65 -9.16
N TRP A 138 11.45 -8.45 -10.38
CA TRP A 138 10.76 -7.81 -11.51
C TRP A 138 10.28 -8.81 -12.57
N ASP A 139 10.36 -10.10 -12.29
CA ASP A 139 9.92 -11.14 -13.21
C ASP A 139 8.58 -11.73 -12.79
N LEU A 140 7.53 -11.37 -13.52
CA LEU A 140 6.17 -11.78 -13.24
C LEU A 140 5.99 -13.30 -13.32
N ALA A 141 6.70 -14.00 -14.22
CA ALA A 141 6.67 -15.46 -14.26
C ALA A 141 7.21 -16.07 -12.95
N GLY A 142 8.34 -15.55 -12.46
CA GLY A 142 8.89 -15.94 -11.16
C GLY A 142 7.96 -15.60 -9.99
N LEU A 143 7.32 -14.43 -10.02
CA LEU A 143 6.36 -14.02 -8.99
C LEU A 143 5.07 -14.86 -9.01
N SER A 144 4.62 -15.30 -10.19
CA SER A 144 3.48 -16.21 -10.31
C SER A 144 3.81 -17.56 -9.64
N LYS A 145 4.99 -18.13 -9.94
CA LYS A 145 5.45 -19.36 -9.29
C LYS A 145 5.66 -19.19 -7.78
N LEU A 146 6.12 -18.02 -7.33
CA LEU A 146 6.21 -17.70 -5.92
C LEU A 146 4.85 -17.80 -5.23
N ARG A 147 3.79 -17.21 -5.82
CA ARG A 147 2.44 -17.26 -5.25
C ARG A 147 1.90 -18.69 -5.16
N GLU A 148 2.19 -19.52 -6.16
CA GLU A 148 1.88 -20.95 -6.11
C GLU A 148 2.56 -21.62 -4.90
N LEU A 149 3.87 -21.43 -4.75
CA LEU A 149 4.62 -21.99 -3.62
C LEU A 149 4.10 -21.47 -2.27
N MET A 150 3.70 -20.20 -2.18
CA MET A 150 3.13 -19.60 -0.97
C MET A 150 1.79 -20.21 -0.55
N ARG A 151 0.96 -20.65 -1.51
CA ARG A 151 -0.30 -21.34 -1.19
C ARG A 151 -0.07 -22.75 -0.64
N GLU A 152 0.98 -23.40 -1.11
CA GLU A 152 1.27 -24.81 -0.80
C GLU A 152 2.22 -24.97 0.39
N ASN A 153 3.01 -23.94 0.70
CA ASN A 153 4.11 -24.02 1.65
C ASN A 153 4.16 -22.78 2.55
N ASN A 154 4.66 -22.97 3.78
CA ASN A 154 4.98 -21.86 4.66
C ASN A 154 6.29 -21.17 4.23
N VAL A 155 6.23 -20.38 3.16
CA VAL A 155 7.38 -19.67 2.60
C VAL A 155 7.21 -18.16 2.67
N ILE A 156 8.33 -17.43 2.82
CA ILE A 156 8.37 -15.97 2.72
C ILE A 156 9.24 -15.53 1.53
N PRO A 157 8.77 -14.60 0.70
CA PRO A 157 9.56 -14.13 -0.43
C PRO A 157 10.68 -13.19 0.00
N VAL A 158 11.82 -13.34 -0.65
CA VAL A 158 12.91 -12.36 -0.67
C VAL A 158 13.27 -12.05 -2.10
N TYR A 159 13.28 -10.76 -2.42
CA TYR A 159 13.54 -10.29 -3.77
C TYR A 159 15.02 -10.03 -3.98
N ILE A 160 15.48 -10.34 -5.19
CA ILE A 160 16.79 -9.93 -5.71
C ILE A 160 16.59 -9.01 -6.92
N SER A 161 17.63 -8.23 -7.25
CA SER A 161 17.71 -7.39 -8.44
C SER A 161 18.77 -7.90 -9.42
N ASN A 162 18.87 -7.27 -10.58
CA ASN A 162 19.93 -7.52 -11.55
C ASN A 162 21.35 -7.29 -11.01
N ASN A 163 21.50 -6.48 -9.97
CA ASN A 163 22.78 -6.13 -9.35
C ASN A 163 23.03 -6.89 -8.04
N SER A 164 22.11 -7.76 -7.62
CA SER A 164 22.27 -8.56 -6.42
C SER A 164 23.41 -9.58 -6.59
N THR A 165 24.33 -9.58 -5.63
CA THR A 165 25.41 -10.57 -5.49
C THR A 165 25.18 -11.53 -4.33
N ASN A 166 24.29 -11.16 -3.40
CA ASN A 166 23.93 -11.92 -2.21
C ASN A 166 22.42 -11.86 -1.95
N VAL A 167 21.92 -12.77 -1.11
CA VAL A 167 20.57 -12.68 -0.54
C VAL A 167 20.56 -11.55 0.51
N PRO A 168 19.61 -10.60 0.43
CA PRO A 168 19.63 -9.40 1.28
C PRO A 168 19.21 -9.65 2.74
N VAL A 169 18.87 -10.88 3.09
CA VAL A 169 18.47 -11.29 4.43
C VAL A 169 19.37 -12.45 4.87
N ASN A 170 19.99 -12.33 6.04
CA ASN A 170 20.75 -13.43 6.64
C ASN A 170 19.79 -14.55 7.05
N TRP A 171 20.01 -15.74 6.51
CA TRP A 171 19.14 -16.90 6.68
C TRP A 171 19.95 -18.19 6.76
N SER A 172 19.76 -18.96 7.83
CA SER A 172 20.47 -20.22 8.07
C SER A 172 19.71 -21.47 7.59
N GLY A 173 18.43 -21.32 7.24
CA GLY A 173 17.58 -22.43 6.77
C GLY A 173 17.73 -22.73 5.28
N LYS A 174 17.04 -23.78 4.82
CA LYS A 174 17.00 -24.13 3.38
C LYS A 174 16.41 -22.98 2.56
N LEU A 175 17.08 -22.67 1.46
CA LEU A 175 16.65 -21.68 0.48
C LEU A 175 16.00 -22.37 -0.72
N ILE A 176 14.85 -21.86 -1.13
CA ILE A 176 14.23 -22.18 -2.41
C ILE A 176 14.53 -21.04 -3.36
N VAL A 177 14.94 -21.33 -4.59
CA VAL A 177 15.26 -20.31 -5.60
C VAL A 177 14.38 -20.53 -6.81
N ILE A 178 13.66 -19.50 -7.22
CA ILE A 178 12.86 -19.54 -8.44
C ILE A 178 13.70 -19.05 -9.62
N GLU A 179 14.03 -19.98 -10.51
CA GLU A 179 14.77 -19.70 -11.74
C GLU A 179 13.83 -19.58 -12.94
N THR A 180 14.01 -18.53 -13.73
CA THR A 180 13.34 -18.31 -15.01
C THR A 180 14.35 -18.01 -16.09
N PRO A 181 13.96 -18.01 -17.38
CA PRO A 181 14.84 -17.57 -18.46
C PRO A 181 15.42 -16.16 -18.23
N PHE A 182 14.70 -15.29 -17.52
CA PHE A 182 15.11 -13.91 -17.23
C PHE A 182 16.01 -13.79 -15.99
N SER A 183 15.88 -14.70 -15.01
CA SER A 183 16.61 -14.62 -13.74
C SER A 183 17.83 -15.55 -13.67
N LYS A 184 17.97 -16.53 -14.57
CA LYS A 184 19.04 -17.53 -14.57
C LYS A 184 20.44 -16.95 -14.40
N ASN A 185 20.78 -15.91 -15.15
CA ASN A 185 22.11 -15.27 -15.06
C ASN A 185 22.29 -14.43 -13.78
N ILE A 186 21.21 -13.97 -13.16
CA ILE A 186 21.25 -13.30 -11.86
C ILE A 186 21.51 -14.33 -10.77
N ILE A 187 20.75 -15.44 -10.78
CA ILE A 187 20.85 -16.52 -9.80
C ILE A 187 22.24 -17.17 -9.79
N ARG A 188 22.83 -17.40 -10.98
CA ARG A 188 24.20 -17.94 -11.10
C ARG A 188 25.27 -17.08 -10.46
N ARG A 189 25.04 -15.78 -10.31
CA ARG A 189 25.97 -14.85 -9.64
C ARG A 189 25.79 -14.81 -8.12
N LEU A 190 24.72 -15.41 -7.60
CA LEU A 190 24.50 -15.50 -6.16
C LEU A 190 25.31 -16.66 -5.58
N HIS A 191 26.07 -16.38 -4.53
CA HIS A 191 26.78 -17.42 -3.77
C HIS A 191 25.80 -18.13 -2.84
N LEU A 192 25.09 -19.14 -3.36
CA LEU A 192 24.11 -19.93 -2.62
C LEU A 192 24.62 -21.35 -2.38
N TYR A 193 24.58 -21.80 -1.11
CA TYR A 193 24.95 -23.16 -0.75
C TYR A 193 23.70 -24.07 -0.71
N GLY A 194 23.70 -25.09 -1.57
CA GLY A 194 22.63 -26.12 -1.62
C GLY A 194 21.20 -25.61 -1.83
N PRO A 195 20.92 -24.62 -2.72
CA PRO A 195 19.57 -24.15 -2.94
C PRO A 195 18.69 -25.22 -3.60
N ILE A 196 17.41 -25.25 -3.25
CA ILE A 196 16.39 -26.00 -4.02
C ILE A 196 15.95 -25.11 -5.18
N ILE A 197 16.30 -25.50 -6.41
CA ILE A 197 15.95 -24.73 -7.60
C ILE A 197 14.58 -25.18 -8.11
N VAL A 198 13.65 -24.23 -8.21
CA VAL A 198 12.33 -24.40 -8.82
C VAL A 198 12.30 -23.59 -10.11
N LYS A 199 12.02 -24.23 -11.23
CA LYS A 199 11.93 -23.54 -12.53
C LYS A 199 10.55 -22.94 -12.74
N ALA A 200 10.50 -21.77 -13.36
CA ALA A 200 9.28 -21.16 -13.86
C ALA A 200 9.47 -20.62 -15.28
N ASN A 201 8.40 -20.70 -16.08
CA ASN A 201 8.37 -20.30 -17.48
C ASN A 201 7.20 -19.33 -17.73
N VAL A 202 7.24 -18.64 -18.87
CA VAL A 202 6.11 -17.85 -19.34
C VAL A 202 5.07 -18.80 -19.94
N THR A 203 3.94 -18.96 -19.25
CA THR A 203 2.77 -19.69 -19.74
C THR A 203 1.79 -18.74 -20.42
N ARG A 204 0.74 -19.29 -21.04
CA ARG A 204 -0.39 -18.51 -21.57
C ARG A 204 -0.99 -17.60 -20.48
N GLU A 205 -1.25 -18.16 -19.31
CA GLU A 205 -1.90 -17.47 -18.19
C GLU A 205 -1.01 -16.34 -17.66
N VAL A 206 0.31 -16.56 -17.61
CA VAL A 206 1.28 -15.53 -17.19
C VAL A 206 1.35 -14.38 -18.21
N ALA A 207 1.27 -14.69 -19.51
CA ALA A 207 1.24 -13.67 -20.55
C ALA A 207 -0.07 -12.86 -20.52
N GLU A 208 -1.20 -13.51 -20.26
CA GLU A 208 -2.50 -12.86 -20.07
C GLU A 208 -2.50 -11.93 -18.85
N GLU A 209 -2.01 -12.41 -17.69
CA GLU A 209 -1.87 -11.60 -16.48
C GLU A 209 -0.99 -10.37 -16.76
N ALA A 210 0.10 -10.52 -17.54
CA ALA A 210 0.95 -9.40 -17.92
C ALA A 210 0.20 -8.34 -18.74
N ILE A 211 -0.62 -8.77 -19.70
CA ILE A 211 -1.45 -7.88 -20.54
C ILE A 211 -2.45 -7.12 -19.67
N GLU A 212 -3.20 -7.81 -18.82
CA GLU A 212 -4.17 -7.15 -17.93
C GLU A 212 -3.51 -6.13 -17.00
N LYS A 213 -2.31 -6.45 -16.48
CA LYS A 213 -1.54 -5.54 -15.64
C LYS A 213 -1.10 -4.31 -16.40
N ALA A 214 -0.67 -4.47 -17.66
CA ALA A 214 -0.34 -3.36 -18.54
C ALA A 214 -1.55 -2.45 -18.79
N GLU A 215 -2.73 -3.04 -19.05
CA GLU A 215 -3.98 -2.28 -19.22
C GLU A 215 -4.34 -1.48 -17.96
N ARG A 216 -4.29 -2.11 -16.78
CA ARG A 216 -4.55 -1.44 -15.50
C ARG A 216 -3.57 -0.29 -15.26
N ALA A 217 -2.29 -0.49 -15.58
CA ALA A 217 -1.28 0.56 -15.47
C ALA A 217 -1.56 1.73 -16.41
N ILE A 218 -1.93 1.46 -17.67
CA ILE A 218 -2.30 2.51 -18.65
C ILE A 218 -3.50 3.31 -18.15
N LYS A 219 -4.59 2.65 -17.73
CA LYS A 219 -5.78 3.32 -17.18
C LYS A 219 -5.44 4.23 -15.99
N ARG A 220 -4.54 3.79 -15.10
CA ARG A 220 -4.06 4.62 -13.97
C ARG A 220 -3.26 5.82 -14.44
N ALA A 221 -2.38 5.62 -15.42
CA ALA A 221 -1.59 6.70 -15.98
C ALA A 221 -2.46 7.78 -16.65
N GLU A 222 -3.58 7.41 -17.27
CA GLU A 222 -4.56 8.36 -17.80
C GLU A 222 -5.20 9.24 -16.73
N VAL A 223 -5.58 8.64 -15.59
CA VAL A 223 -6.11 9.38 -14.44
C VAL A 223 -5.08 10.40 -13.95
N ILE A 224 -3.82 9.99 -13.80
CA ILE A 224 -2.72 10.89 -13.41
C ILE A 224 -2.49 11.99 -14.43
N SER A 225 -2.50 11.67 -15.73
CA SER A 225 -2.31 12.62 -16.83
C SER A 225 -3.40 13.70 -16.81
N ARG A 226 -4.66 13.30 -16.65
CA ARG A 226 -5.81 14.20 -16.56
C ARG A 226 -5.72 15.13 -15.34
N LEU A 227 -5.38 14.57 -14.17
CA LEU A 227 -5.26 15.35 -12.93
C LEU A 227 -4.06 16.31 -12.94
N SER A 228 -2.99 15.95 -13.64
CA SER A 228 -1.79 16.79 -13.73
C SER A 228 -1.90 17.88 -14.81
N GLY A 229 -2.92 17.82 -15.68
CA GLY A 229 -3.03 18.72 -16.85
C GLY A 229 -1.91 18.54 -17.89
N LEU A 230 -1.13 17.46 -17.78
CA LEU A 230 -0.01 17.16 -18.67
C LEU A 230 -0.45 16.06 -19.65
N SER A 231 -0.26 16.25 -20.94
CA SER A 231 -0.33 15.16 -21.93
C SER A 231 0.90 14.28 -21.75
N LEU A 232 0.77 13.23 -20.94
CA LEU A 232 1.86 12.31 -20.63
C LEU A 232 1.82 11.23 -21.71
N GLY A 233 2.82 11.21 -22.60
CA GLY A 233 2.86 10.41 -23.84
C GLY A 233 2.61 8.89 -23.68
N LEU A 234 1.33 8.52 -23.59
CA LEU A 234 0.85 7.14 -23.46
C LEU A 234 0.83 6.37 -24.78
N GLU A 235 1.03 7.04 -25.91
CA GLU A 235 1.02 6.44 -27.25
C GLU A 235 1.94 5.22 -27.34
N SER A 236 3.17 5.33 -26.81
CA SER A 236 4.11 4.21 -26.80
C SER A 236 3.63 3.03 -25.94
N ALA A 237 2.93 3.29 -24.82
CA ALA A 237 2.37 2.25 -23.97
C ALA A 237 1.23 1.52 -24.71
N TYR A 238 0.35 2.26 -25.37
CA TYR A 238 -0.73 1.70 -26.19
C TYR A 238 -0.20 0.88 -27.37
N LYS A 239 0.84 1.37 -28.07
CA LYS A 239 1.50 0.64 -29.15
C LYS A 239 2.04 -0.71 -28.66
N PHE A 240 2.77 -0.73 -27.55
CA PHE A 240 3.30 -1.98 -27.00
C PHE A 240 2.19 -2.92 -26.52
N LEU A 241 1.12 -2.40 -25.92
CA LEU A 241 -0.03 -3.21 -25.53
C LEU A 241 -0.71 -3.85 -26.75
N GLY A 242 -0.84 -3.13 -27.86
CA GLY A 242 -1.37 -3.66 -29.12
C GLY A 242 -0.54 -4.84 -29.63
N ILE A 243 0.78 -4.68 -29.71
CA ILE A 243 1.70 -5.76 -30.11
C ILE A 243 1.60 -6.96 -29.15
N ALA A 244 1.46 -6.72 -27.85
CA ALA A 244 1.32 -7.77 -26.87
C ALA A 244 0.06 -8.62 -27.09
N LYS A 245 -1.09 -7.96 -27.33
CA LYS A 245 -2.37 -8.62 -27.60
C LYS A 245 -2.35 -9.41 -28.91
N GLU A 246 -1.76 -8.84 -29.95
CA GLU A 246 -1.60 -9.52 -31.24
C GLU A 246 -0.75 -10.79 -31.09
N ALA A 247 0.42 -10.68 -30.47
CA ALA A 247 1.30 -11.83 -30.21
C ALA A 247 0.60 -12.92 -29.37
N TYR A 248 -0.19 -12.53 -28.36
CA TYR A 248 -0.97 -13.47 -27.56
C TYR A 248 -1.99 -14.24 -28.41
N SER A 249 -2.69 -13.55 -29.31
CA SER A 249 -3.67 -14.17 -30.22
C SER A 249 -3.05 -15.15 -31.22
N GLN A 250 -1.77 -14.94 -31.56
CA GLN A 250 -0.97 -15.80 -32.44
C GLN A 250 -0.31 -16.97 -31.70
N GLY A 251 -0.47 -17.07 -30.36
CA GLY A 251 0.15 -18.11 -29.54
C GLY A 251 1.61 -17.84 -29.14
N ASP A 252 2.17 -16.68 -29.48
CA ASP A 252 3.51 -16.26 -29.06
C ASP A 252 3.46 -15.58 -27.68
N TYR A 253 3.28 -16.40 -26.64
CA TYR A 253 3.12 -15.93 -25.27
C TYR A 253 4.37 -15.25 -24.69
N LEU A 254 5.57 -15.64 -25.14
CA LEU A 254 6.81 -15.01 -24.70
C LEU A 254 6.92 -13.58 -25.25
N LYS A 255 6.60 -13.38 -26.54
CA LYS A 255 6.55 -12.04 -27.13
C LYS A 255 5.44 -11.20 -26.51
N ALA A 256 4.25 -11.78 -26.31
CA ALA A 256 3.15 -11.12 -25.64
C ALA A 256 3.55 -10.60 -24.25
N TYR A 257 4.15 -11.47 -23.42
CA TYR A 257 4.65 -11.15 -22.09
C TYR A 257 5.67 -10.02 -22.10
N ASN A 258 6.65 -10.06 -23.01
CA ASN A 258 7.68 -9.04 -23.10
C ASN A 258 7.10 -7.66 -23.47
N PHE A 259 6.24 -7.60 -24.48
CA PHE A 259 5.62 -6.35 -24.90
C PHE A 259 4.62 -5.80 -23.87
N ALA A 260 3.89 -6.67 -23.17
CA ALA A 260 3.03 -6.25 -22.07
C ALA A 260 3.83 -5.59 -20.93
N ASN A 261 4.97 -6.18 -20.54
CA ASN A 261 5.86 -5.59 -19.54
C ASN A 261 6.47 -4.25 -20.00
N LEU A 262 6.78 -4.09 -21.29
CA LEU A 262 7.22 -2.80 -21.85
C LEU A 262 6.11 -1.75 -21.79
N ALA A 263 4.88 -2.10 -22.18
CA ALA A 263 3.72 -1.22 -22.09
C ALA A 263 3.48 -0.76 -20.64
N ARG A 264 3.50 -1.71 -19.70
CA ARG A 264 3.38 -1.47 -18.27
C ARG A 264 4.47 -0.53 -17.76
N ALA A 265 5.74 -0.78 -18.09
CA ALA A 265 6.85 0.05 -17.64
C ALA A 265 6.76 1.50 -18.15
N LYS A 266 6.23 1.73 -19.35
CA LYS A 266 5.95 3.07 -19.88
C LYS A 266 4.86 3.78 -19.06
N ALA A 267 3.76 3.09 -18.78
CA ALA A 267 2.66 3.64 -17.99
C ALA A 267 3.06 3.91 -16.52
N GLU A 268 3.77 2.98 -15.87
CA GLU A 268 4.24 3.13 -14.49
C GLU A 268 5.21 4.31 -14.32
N ARG A 269 6.03 4.61 -15.35
CA ARG A 269 6.89 5.81 -15.34
C ARG A 269 6.08 7.09 -15.26
N ILE A 270 4.98 7.17 -16.00
CA ILE A 270 4.06 8.30 -15.98
C ILE A 270 3.43 8.45 -14.59
N ILE A 271 2.91 7.36 -14.03
CA ILE A 271 2.34 7.35 -12.67
C ILE A 271 3.39 7.80 -11.63
N ALA A 272 4.62 7.30 -11.71
CA ALA A 272 5.70 7.63 -10.79
C ALA A 272 6.13 9.11 -10.85
N THR A 273 5.85 9.80 -11.97
CA THR A 273 6.06 11.24 -12.11
C THR A 273 4.90 12.09 -11.58
N GLY A 274 3.74 11.48 -11.35
CA GLY A 274 2.50 12.12 -10.95
C GLY A 274 2.52 12.69 -9.53
N ILE A 275 1.55 13.58 -9.28
CA ILE A 275 1.39 14.34 -8.04
C ILE A 275 1.31 13.42 -6.81
N PHE A 276 0.60 12.30 -6.88
CA PHE A 276 0.43 11.39 -5.73
C PHE A 276 1.67 10.57 -5.35
N ALA A 277 2.65 10.45 -6.25
CA ALA A 277 3.83 9.62 -6.05
C ALA A 277 5.02 10.40 -5.46
N LYS A 278 4.91 11.73 -5.33
CA LYS A 278 6.00 12.62 -4.91
C LYS A 278 5.68 13.34 -3.58
N PRO A 279 6.23 12.89 -2.45
CA PRO A 279 6.00 13.53 -1.14
C PRO A 279 6.38 15.02 -1.07
N ARG A 280 7.33 15.46 -1.91
CA ARG A 280 7.86 16.83 -1.92
C ARG A 280 7.12 17.77 -2.86
N VAL A 281 6.25 17.26 -3.74
CA VAL A 281 5.46 18.11 -4.64
C VAL A 281 4.16 18.42 -3.92
N LYS A 282 3.97 19.68 -3.53
CA LYS A 282 2.70 20.12 -2.93
C LYS A 282 1.61 20.11 -3.99
N MET A 283 0.47 19.52 -3.64
CA MET A 283 -0.74 19.61 -4.45
C MET A 283 -1.20 21.06 -4.53
N PRO A 284 -1.82 21.49 -5.65
CA PRO A 284 -2.54 22.75 -5.68
C PRO A 284 -3.58 22.77 -4.54
N PRO A 285 -3.65 23.84 -3.72
CA PRO A 285 -4.53 23.88 -2.53
C PRO A 285 -5.99 23.54 -2.84
N LYS A 286 -6.49 23.99 -4.00
CA LYS A 286 -7.85 23.67 -4.46
C LYS A 286 -8.04 22.17 -4.67
N LEU A 287 -7.11 21.49 -5.34
CA LEU A 287 -7.18 20.05 -5.59
C LEU A 287 -7.08 19.27 -4.27
N GLU A 288 -6.17 19.67 -3.39
CA GLU A 288 -6.04 19.07 -2.05
C GLU A 288 -7.36 19.16 -1.27
N LEU A 289 -7.99 20.34 -1.23
CA LEU A 289 -9.28 20.52 -0.58
C LEU A 289 -10.39 19.69 -1.21
N GLN A 290 -10.45 19.58 -2.54
CA GLN A 290 -11.43 18.74 -3.23
C GLN A 290 -11.31 17.28 -2.81
N ILE A 291 -10.08 16.76 -2.73
CA ILE A 291 -9.80 15.39 -2.29
C ILE A 291 -10.23 15.21 -0.83
N GLN A 292 -9.87 16.15 0.05
CA GLN A 292 -10.20 16.09 1.47
C GLN A 292 -11.71 16.14 1.72
N ILE A 293 -12.43 17.05 1.06
CA ILE A 293 -13.89 17.16 1.14
C ILE A 293 -14.55 15.87 0.66
N LYS A 294 -14.09 15.30 -0.46
CA LYS A 294 -14.61 14.03 -0.99
C LYS A 294 -14.42 12.87 -0.02
N PHE A 295 -13.23 12.75 0.58
CA PHE A 295 -12.96 11.78 1.65
C PHE A 295 -13.91 11.95 2.83
N LEU A 296 -14.03 13.18 3.35
CA LEU A 296 -14.91 13.49 4.49
C LEU A 296 -16.38 13.14 4.19
N LYS A 297 -16.85 13.43 2.97
CA LYS A 297 -18.19 13.05 2.52
C LYS A 297 -18.42 11.55 2.57
N LEU A 298 -17.53 10.77 1.96
CA LEU A 298 -17.65 9.31 1.91
C LEU A 298 -17.63 8.71 3.32
N LEU A 299 -16.72 9.17 4.18
CA LEU A 299 -16.65 8.72 5.56
C LEU A 299 -17.92 9.07 6.33
N THR A 300 -18.41 10.31 6.18
CA THR A 300 -19.63 10.79 6.83
C THR A 300 -20.85 9.97 6.42
N MET A 301 -21.01 9.68 5.12
CA MET A 301 -22.08 8.83 4.60
C MET A 301 -22.04 7.43 5.20
N ARG A 302 -20.84 6.83 5.32
CA ARG A 302 -20.68 5.51 5.92
C ARG A 302 -21.00 5.49 7.41
N LEU A 303 -20.54 6.49 8.16
CA LEU A 303 -20.84 6.62 9.58
C LEU A 303 -22.33 6.81 9.84
N GLU A 304 -23.00 7.63 9.03
CA GLU A 304 -24.45 7.81 9.11
C GLU A 304 -25.21 6.51 8.82
N ALA A 305 -24.80 5.76 7.80
CA ALA A 305 -25.38 4.45 7.50
C ALA A 305 -25.22 3.43 8.65
N GLN A 306 -24.24 3.65 9.53
CA GLN A 306 -24.02 2.88 10.76
C GLN A 306 -24.76 3.46 11.98
N GLY A 307 -25.63 4.45 11.79
CA GLY A 307 -26.45 5.07 12.84
C GLY A 307 -25.71 6.11 13.69
N VAL A 308 -24.57 6.64 13.23
CA VAL A 308 -23.85 7.70 13.95
C VAL A 308 -24.43 9.06 13.62
N ASP A 309 -24.63 9.90 14.63
CA ASP A 309 -24.98 11.30 14.41
C ASP A 309 -23.79 12.07 13.84
N VAL A 310 -23.92 12.49 12.58
CA VAL A 310 -22.90 13.22 11.84
C VAL A 310 -23.43 14.56 11.29
N ARG A 311 -24.55 15.07 11.82
CA ARG A 311 -25.18 16.31 11.32
C ARG A 311 -24.21 17.50 11.31
N GLY A 312 -23.49 17.73 12.41
CA GLY A 312 -22.49 18.81 12.49
C GLY A 312 -21.34 18.64 11.48
N VAL A 313 -20.93 17.40 11.19
CA VAL A 313 -19.89 17.14 10.18
C VAL A 313 -20.41 17.48 8.78
N LYS A 314 -21.65 17.09 8.46
CA LYS A 314 -22.28 17.41 7.17
C LYS A 314 -22.40 18.91 6.92
N GLU A 315 -22.80 19.67 7.93
CA GLU A 315 -22.89 21.13 7.84
C GLU A 315 -21.53 21.78 7.55
N LEU A 316 -20.46 21.32 8.22
CA LEU A 316 -19.11 21.82 7.99
C LEU A 316 -18.58 21.46 6.59
N ILE A 317 -18.87 20.24 6.12
CA ILE A 317 -18.54 19.83 4.74
C ILE A 317 -19.24 20.74 3.72
N ALA A 318 -20.54 21.01 3.90
CA ALA A 318 -21.29 21.88 2.98
C ALA A 318 -20.70 23.30 2.96
N LYS A 319 -20.40 23.87 4.13
CA LYS A 319 -19.73 25.17 4.24
C LYS A 319 -18.34 25.19 3.57
N ALA A 320 -17.58 24.10 3.69
CA ALA A 320 -16.29 23.97 3.03
C ALA A 320 -16.42 23.98 1.50
N GLU A 321 -17.43 23.31 0.95
CA GLU A 321 -17.72 23.29 -0.49
C GLU A 321 -18.14 24.65 -1.01
N ASP A 322 -19.05 25.32 -0.31
CA ASP A 322 -19.51 26.66 -0.68
C ASP A 322 -18.33 27.65 -0.70
N ALA A 323 -17.49 27.62 0.34
CA ALA A 323 -16.29 28.45 0.41
C ALA A 323 -15.31 28.13 -0.74
N LEU A 324 -15.13 26.85 -1.07
CA LEU A 324 -14.25 26.42 -2.17
C LEU A 324 -14.78 26.85 -3.54
N ASN A 325 -16.09 26.77 -3.75
CA ASN A 325 -16.76 27.19 -4.97
C ASN A 325 -16.68 28.71 -5.17
N GLN A 326 -16.72 29.48 -4.09
CA GLN A 326 -16.51 30.92 -4.08
C GLN A 326 -15.02 31.33 -4.20
N GLY A 327 -14.10 30.36 -4.26
CA GLY A 327 -12.66 30.62 -4.31
C GLY A 327 -12.03 31.03 -2.98
N ASN A 328 -12.78 30.99 -1.87
CA ASN A 328 -12.29 31.30 -0.53
C ASN A 328 -11.56 30.09 0.09
N ILE A 329 -10.34 29.85 -0.37
CA ILE A 329 -9.50 28.71 0.03
C ILE A 329 -9.25 28.69 1.55
N SER A 330 -8.98 29.83 2.17
CA SER A 330 -8.70 29.93 3.61
C SER A 330 -9.90 29.48 4.45
N LEU A 331 -11.09 29.93 4.08
CA LEU A 331 -12.32 29.56 4.76
C LEU A 331 -12.67 28.08 4.54
N ALA A 332 -12.45 27.55 3.33
CA ALA A 332 -12.62 26.13 3.06
C ALA A 332 -11.68 25.26 3.92
N ILE A 333 -10.41 25.64 4.07
CA ILE A 333 -9.44 24.97 4.96
C ILE A 333 -9.96 24.95 6.40
N LYS A 334 -10.45 26.08 6.90
CA LYS A 334 -11.01 26.18 8.26
C LYS A 334 -12.13 25.15 8.47
N TYR A 335 -13.13 25.12 7.59
CA TYR A 335 -14.26 24.20 7.73
C TYR A 335 -13.86 22.72 7.58
N VAL A 336 -12.92 22.40 6.68
CA VAL A 336 -12.37 21.04 6.56
C VAL A 336 -11.68 20.60 7.86
N ASN A 337 -10.90 21.49 8.49
CA ASN A 337 -10.22 21.17 9.74
C ASN A 337 -11.22 21.00 10.90
N GLU A 338 -12.23 21.86 10.99
CA GLU A 338 -13.30 21.70 11.99
C GLU A 338 -14.06 20.37 11.81
N ALA A 339 -14.36 19.99 10.56
CA ALA A 339 -15.01 18.71 10.26
C ALA A 339 -14.15 17.51 10.68
N ARG A 340 -12.83 17.58 10.47
CA ARG A 340 -11.87 16.54 10.88
C ARG A 340 -11.81 16.39 12.39
N GLU A 341 -11.73 17.48 13.14
CA GLU A 341 -11.71 17.42 14.60
C GLU A 341 -13.01 16.81 15.16
N LEU A 342 -14.15 17.16 14.58
CA LEU A 342 -15.43 16.57 14.95
C LEU A 342 -15.49 15.06 14.63
N LEU A 343 -15.00 14.63 13.47
CA LEU A 343 -14.92 13.21 13.12
C LEU A 343 -13.96 12.44 14.02
N ARG A 344 -12.82 13.04 14.39
CA ARG A 344 -11.88 12.44 15.34
C ARG A 344 -12.53 12.23 16.70
N TYR A 345 -13.32 13.19 17.18
CA TYR A 345 -14.10 13.04 18.41
C TYR A 345 -15.11 11.90 18.31
N ILE A 346 -15.87 11.84 17.22
CA ILE A 346 -16.83 10.75 16.93
C ILE A 346 -16.12 9.39 16.90
N HIS A 347 -14.96 9.30 16.27
CA HIS A 347 -14.19 8.06 16.15
C HIS A 347 -13.68 7.58 17.52
N ARG A 348 -13.08 8.46 18.33
CA ARG A 348 -12.65 8.12 19.71
C ARG A 348 -13.81 7.70 20.60
N GLY A 349 -14.98 8.31 20.45
CA GLY A 349 -16.21 7.90 21.15
C GLY A 349 -16.61 6.44 20.88
N ARG A 350 -16.25 5.88 19.72
CA ARG A 350 -16.50 4.48 19.38
C ARG A 350 -15.54 3.50 20.07
N GLU A 351 -14.29 3.88 20.28
CA GLU A 351 -13.31 3.06 21.01
C GLU A 351 -13.78 2.78 22.45
N GLY A 352 -14.40 3.77 23.10
CA GLY A 352 -14.96 3.64 24.45
C GLY A 352 -16.27 2.83 24.54
N TRP A 353 -17.08 2.79 23.48
CA TRP A 353 -18.38 2.10 23.48
C TRP A 353 -18.21 0.56 23.50
N LYS A 354 -17.16 0.02 22.87
CA LYS A 354 -16.93 -1.44 22.81
C LYS A 354 -16.60 -2.09 24.17
N GLY A 355 -16.34 -1.31 25.23
CA GLY A 355 -16.16 -1.80 26.61
C GLY A 355 -17.46 -1.98 27.42
N LYS A 356 -18.63 -1.58 26.90
CA LYS A 356 -19.93 -1.71 27.59
C LYS A 356 -20.95 -2.46 26.72
N LYS A 357 -20.77 -3.76 26.52
CA LYS A 357 -21.89 -4.65 26.18
C LYS A 357 -21.87 -5.94 27.00
N ARG A 358 -22.90 -6.03 27.88
CA ARG A 358 -23.50 -7.19 28.54
C ARG A 358 -22.74 -7.87 29.69
N GLY A 359 -22.72 -7.21 30.84
CA GLY A 359 -22.93 -7.92 32.11
C GLY A 359 -24.41 -8.31 32.19
N SER A 360 -24.72 -9.59 31.99
CA SER A 360 -26.06 -10.10 32.27
C SER A 360 -26.31 -9.97 33.77
N LYS A 361 -27.32 -9.18 34.16
CA LYS A 361 -27.97 -9.36 35.45
C LYS A 361 -28.59 -10.76 35.46
N ARG A 362 -27.89 -11.73 36.06
CA ARG A 362 -28.50 -12.87 36.74
C ARG A 362 -28.24 -12.66 38.22
N VAL A 363 -29.22 -12.14 38.95
CA VAL A 363 -29.53 -12.54 40.34
C VAL A 363 -30.99 -12.16 40.58
N GLY A 364 -31.78 -13.13 41.03
CA GLY A 364 -33.17 -12.97 41.39
C GLY A 364 -33.78 -14.34 41.62
N SER A 365 -33.40 -14.92 42.75
CA SER A 365 -33.90 -16.14 43.39
C SER A 365 -35.42 -16.19 43.50
#